data_AF-A0A2T0H0I7-F1
#
_entry.id   AF-A0A2T0H0I7-F1
#
_cell.length_a   1.000
_cell.length_b   1.000
_cell.length_c   1.000
_cell.angle_alpha   90.00
_cell.angle_beta   90.00
_cell.angle_gamma   90.00
#
_symmetry.space_group_name_H-M   'P 1'
#
loop_
_entity.id
_entity.type
_entity.pdbx_description
1 polymer ?
#
loop_
_entity_poly.entity_id
_entity_poly.type
_entity_poly.pdbx_seq_one_letter_code
_entity_poly.pdbx_strand_id
1 'polypeptide(L)'
;MATITVSAARGRRRLALFAAALLTGTGAASLALATPAQAAVCTVNGVPQTDVNGTVNGTSGNDTITCVFLSAGETINGLAGNDEIRVLQSYGGTVEGGDGDDTVTVGSPPLPGWTGVVRGGPGNDYLYSAYGLDGFTPLGPARLEGGDGDDIITTPEAIRGGKVLGGGGDDTVNVDEIQDRASDVSGGEGSDTVRVLRLSAGTVHGDAGDDLVEGISPGAAVTVRDGGFVHGGAGTDTCRTSPTRANDCENH
;
A
#
# COMPACT_ATOMS: atom_id res chain seq x y z
N MET A 1 51.19 35.10 68.95
CA MET A 1 51.19 34.29 67.71
C MET A 1 50.74 35.19 66.58
N ALA A 2 51.69 35.76 65.84
CA ALA A 2 51.53 36.48 64.56
C ALA A 2 52.85 37.22 64.28
N THR A 3 53.43 37.04 63.10
CA THR A 3 53.65 38.06 62.05
C THR A 3 54.54 37.46 60.95
N ILE A 4 54.42 38.02 59.74
CA ILE A 4 55.29 37.97 58.54
C ILE A 4 55.14 36.66 57.71
N THR A 5 55.04 36.60 56.38
CA THR A 5 55.25 37.51 55.22
C THR A 5 54.56 36.85 54.01
N VAL A 6 54.07 37.61 53.02
CA VAL A 6 53.59 37.04 51.73
C VAL A 6 54.63 37.30 50.64
N SER A 7 55.02 36.23 49.95
CA SER A 7 55.99 36.21 48.84
C SER A 7 55.29 36.32 47.46
N ALA A 8 56.00 36.87 46.48
CA ALA A 8 55.54 37.19 45.13
C ALA A 8 55.72 36.03 44.13
N ALA A 9 54.92 36.02 43.05
CA ALA A 9 55.31 35.41 41.77
C ALA A 9 54.63 36.08 40.56
N ARG A 10 55.44 36.37 39.53
CA ARG A 10 55.11 36.98 38.22
C ARG A 10 54.68 35.92 37.20
N GLY A 11 53.83 36.28 36.23
CA GLY A 11 53.57 35.48 35.01
C GLY A 11 52.97 36.31 33.87
N ARG A 12 53.41 36.08 32.63
CA ARG A 12 53.42 37.02 31.48
C ARG A 12 52.12 37.06 30.67
N ARG A 13 51.77 38.25 30.15
CA ARG A 13 50.72 38.46 29.12
C ARG A 13 51.19 37.95 27.75
N ARG A 14 50.35 37.18 27.04
CA ARG A 14 50.48 36.90 25.61
C ARG A 14 49.23 37.41 24.89
N LEU A 15 49.43 38.27 23.90
CA LEU A 15 48.44 38.76 22.94
C LEU A 15 47.95 37.59 22.08
N ALA A 16 46.63 37.46 21.90
CA ALA A 16 46.04 36.60 20.88
C ALA A 16 45.27 37.49 19.88
N LEU A 17 45.62 37.36 18.60
CA LEU A 17 44.97 38.01 17.47
C LEU A 17 43.52 37.51 17.34
N PHE A 18 42.56 38.43 17.17
CA PHE A 18 41.21 38.11 16.70
C PHE A 18 41.22 38.03 15.17
N ALA A 19 40.96 36.85 14.61
CA ALA A 19 40.61 36.67 13.21
C ALA A 19 39.09 36.88 13.05
N ALA A 20 38.70 37.83 12.20
CA ALA A 20 37.32 38.05 11.83
C ALA A 20 36.91 37.04 10.74
N ALA A 21 35.94 36.18 11.04
CA ALA A 21 35.31 35.29 10.07
C ALA A 21 34.11 36.00 9.42
N LEU A 22 34.15 36.08 8.09
CA LEU A 22 33.13 36.66 7.22
C LEU A 22 31.97 35.66 7.07
N LEU A 23 30.78 35.97 7.60
CA LEU A 23 29.56 35.19 7.35
C LEU A 23 28.89 35.68 6.07
N THR A 24 28.99 34.91 4.98
CA THR A 24 28.08 35.02 3.83
C THR A 24 27.11 33.84 3.88
N GLY A 25 25.92 34.07 4.46
CA GLY A 25 24.85 33.08 4.50
C GLY A 25 23.52 33.73 4.16
N THR A 26 23.15 33.74 2.87
CA THR A 26 21.77 33.97 2.44
C THR A 26 21.12 32.61 2.20
N GLY A 27 20.66 31.98 3.28
CA GLY A 27 19.73 30.85 3.19
C GLY A 27 18.32 31.40 3.02
N ALA A 28 17.75 31.28 1.83
CA ALA A 28 16.32 31.49 1.65
C ALA A 28 15.59 30.36 2.38
N ALA A 29 15.03 30.66 3.56
CA ALA A 29 14.14 29.74 4.24
C ALA A 29 12.84 29.65 3.43
N SER A 30 12.69 28.57 2.67
CA SER A 30 11.42 28.19 2.07
C SER A 30 10.44 27.90 3.21
N LEU A 31 9.57 28.86 3.51
CA LEU A 31 8.40 28.64 4.35
C LEU A 31 7.44 27.74 3.57
N ALA A 32 7.59 26.42 3.73
CA ALA A 32 6.55 25.48 3.35
C ALA A 32 5.34 25.78 4.25
N LEU A 33 4.31 26.41 3.68
CA LEU A 33 3.01 26.49 4.30
C LEU A 33 2.45 25.07 4.35
N ALA A 34 2.57 24.41 5.50
CA ALA A 34 1.81 23.19 5.73
C ALA A 34 0.33 23.54 5.62
N THR A 35 -0.30 23.11 4.54
CA THR A 35 -1.76 23.02 4.48
C THR A 35 -2.19 22.18 5.69
N PRO A 36 -3.22 22.59 6.47
CA PRO A 36 -3.70 21.73 7.52
C PRO A 36 -4.03 20.37 6.90
N ALA A 37 -3.40 19.32 7.44
CA ALA A 37 -3.81 17.95 7.15
C ALA A 37 -5.31 17.91 7.45
N GLN A 38 -6.11 17.66 6.41
CA GLN A 38 -7.52 17.38 6.65
C GLN A 38 -7.53 16.01 7.30
N ALA A 39 -7.72 16.00 8.62
CA ALA A 39 -7.81 14.80 9.44
C ALA A 39 -8.96 13.92 8.93
N ALA A 40 -8.73 12.62 8.81
CA ALA A 40 -9.72 11.65 8.37
C ALA A 40 -11.07 11.85 9.08
N VAL A 41 -12.15 12.05 8.33
CA VAL A 41 -13.50 12.16 8.89
C VAL A 41 -14.12 10.77 8.92
N CYS A 42 -13.99 10.12 10.08
CA CYS A 42 -14.36 8.73 10.26
C CYS A 42 -15.36 8.51 11.40
N THR A 43 -16.09 7.41 11.32
CA THR A 43 -16.86 6.83 12.41
C THR A 43 -16.39 5.42 12.67
N VAL A 44 -16.21 5.04 13.94
CA VAL A 44 -15.95 3.67 14.39
C VAL A 44 -17.15 3.25 15.23
N ASN A 45 -17.87 2.20 14.80
CA ASN A 45 -19.10 1.73 15.46
C ASN A 45 -20.15 2.83 15.69
N GLY A 46 -20.29 3.73 14.70
CA GLY A 46 -21.20 4.89 14.78
C GLY A 46 -20.71 6.05 15.65
N VAL A 47 -19.54 5.94 16.27
CA VAL A 47 -18.92 7.00 17.08
C VAL A 47 -17.98 7.84 16.20
N PRO A 48 -18.24 9.14 16.01
CA PRO A 48 -17.35 10.02 15.25
C PRO A 48 -15.97 10.11 15.88
N GLN A 49 -14.94 10.03 15.04
CA GLN A 49 -13.55 10.18 15.44
C GLN A 49 -13.13 11.64 15.23
N THR A 50 -13.09 12.42 16.32
CA THR A 50 -12.87 13.88 16.26
C THR A 50 -11.45 14.31 16.59
N ASP A 51 -10.58 13.39 17.02
CA ASP A 51 -9.18 13.65 17.37
C ASP A 51 -8.29 12.55 16.79
N VAL A 52 -8.28 12.45 15.46
CA VAL A 52 -7.43 11.50 14.74
C VAL A 52 -6.09 12.17 14.47
N ASN A 53 -5.05 11.75 15.18
CA ASN A 53 -3.68 12.19 14.90
C ASN A 53 -3.09 11.40 13.71
N GLY A 54 -3.83 11.37 12.60
CA GLY A 54 -3.52 10.57 11.42
C GLY A 54 -3.77 9.06 11.60
N THR A 55 -4.35 8.60 12.71
CA THR A 55 -4.68 7.18 12.91
C THR A 55 -6.09 7.02 13.43
N VAL A 56 -6.85 6.12 12.81
CA VAL A 56 -8.15 5.63 13.25
C VAL A 56 -7.98 4.17 13.63
N ASN A 57 -8.37 3.81 14.85
CA ASN A 57 -8.32 2.42 15.31
C ASN A 57 -9.73 1.91 15.58
N GLY A 58 -9.98 0.67 15.19
CA GLY A 58 -11.03 -0.16 15.73
C GLY A 58 -10.78 -0.52 17.20
N THR A 59 -11.44 -1.58 17.64
CA THR A 59 -11.36 -2.15 18.97
C THR A 59 -10.62 -3.50 18.88
N SER A 60 -11.00 -4.48 19.68
CA SER A 60 -10.40 -5.84 19.61
C SER A 60 -11.44 -6.88 19.17
N GLY A 61 -12.56 -6.43 18.66
CA GLY A 61 -13.59 -7.26 18.08
C GLY A 61 -14.28 -6.48 16.98
N ASN A 62 -15.15 -7.15 16.24
CA ASN A 62 -15.74 -6.68 14.99
C ASN A 62 -16.18 -5.20 15.03
N ASP A 63 -15.60 -4.41 14.14
CA ASP A 63 -15.83 -2.99 14.00
C ASP A 63 -16.49 -2.66 12.66
N THR A 64 -17.33 -1.63 12.66
CA THR A 64 -17.76 -0.94 11.45
C THR A 64 -17.06 0.40 11.38
N ILE A 65 -16.10 0.53 10.46
CA ILE A 65 -15.30 1.74 10.27
C ILE A 65 -15.70 2.38 8.94
N THR A 66 -16.16 3.63 8.97
CA THR A 66 -16.47 4.38 7.75
C THR A 66 -15.77 5.71 7.74
N CYS A 67 -15.01 5.99 6.69
CA CYS A 67 -14.29 7.24 6.49
C CYS A 67 -14.75 7.92 5.20
N VAL A 68 -15.08 9.22 5.28
CA VAL A 68 -15.45 10.01 4.10
C VAL A 68 -14.23 10.25 3.21
N PHE A 69 -13.11 10.61 3.82
CA PHE A 69 -11.83 10.72 3.14
C PHE A 69 -10.71 10.18 4.01
N LEU A 70 -9.65 9.66 3.37
CA LEU A 70 -8.42 9.21 4.00
C LEU A 70 -7.23 9.79 3.25
N SER A 71 -6.45 10.63 3.90
CA SER A 71 -5.33 11.37 3.31
C SER A 71 -4.03 10.56 3.33
N ALA A 72 -3.07 10.97 2.50
CA ALA A 72 -1.72 10.42 2.53
C ALA A 72 -1.09 10.50 3.93
N GLY A 73 -0.54 9.37 4.39
CA GLY A 73 0.07 9.25 5.72
C GLY A 73 -0.93 9.03 6.85
N GLU A 74 -2.23 9.00 6.57
CA GLU A 74 -3.24 8.56 7.54
C GLU A 74 -3.44 7.05 7.46
N THR A 75 -3.75 6.43 8.61
CA THR A 75 -3.91 4.99 8.76
C THR A 75 -5.25 4.67 9.40
N ILE A 76 -5.94 3.66 8.87
CA ILE A 76 -7.04 2.96 9.54
C ILE A 76 -6.53 1.58 9.94
N ASN A 77 -6.74 1.17 11.19
CA ASN A 77 -6.50 -0.20 11.66
C ASN A 77 -7.82 -0.78 12.16
N GLY A 78 -8.29 -1.89 11.59
CA GLY A 78 -9.41 -2.66 12.17
C GLY A 78 -9.00 -3.37 13.47
N LEU A 79 -7.77 -3.88 13.49
CA LEU A 79 -7.08 -4.56 14.61
C LEU A 79 -7.43 -6.04 14.73
N ALA A 80 -8.44 -6.42 15.51
CA ALA A 80 -8.78 -7.84 15.68
C ALA A 80 -10.30 -7.99 15.63
N GLY A 81 -10.76 -9.13 15.14
CA GLY A 81 -12.17 -9.36 14.85
C GLY A 81 -12.45 -9.20 13.36
N ASN A 82 -13.69 -9.47 12.97
CA ASN A 82 -14.10 -9.39 11.57
C ASN A 82 -14.70 -8.01 11.31
N ASP A 83 -13.93 -7.15 10.65
CA ASP A 83 -14.20 -5.73 10.49
C ASP A 83 -14.80 -5.38 9.14
N GLU A 84 -15.70 -4.40 9.11
CA GLU A 84 -16.22 -3.79 7.90
C GLU A 84 -15.64 -2.37 7.76
N ILE A 85 -14.66 -2.20 6.87
CA ILE A 85 -13.95 -0.95 6.66
C ILE A 85 -14.32 -0.35 5.30
N ARG A 86 -14.89 0.86 5.32
CA ARG A 86 -15.29 1.57 4.12
C ARG A 86 -14.69 2.97 4.05
N VAL A 87 -13.83 3.18 3.06
CA VAL A 87 -13.27 4.50 2.74
C VAL A 87 -13.90 5.01 1.45
N LEU A 88 -14.67 6.08 1.52
CA LEU A 88 -15.34 6.61 0.33
C LEU A 88 -14.35 7.26 -0.65
N GLN A 89 -13.34 7.95 -0.13
CA GLN A 89 -12.33 8.64 -0.94
C GLN A 89 -10.95 8.53 -0.30
N SER A 90 -10.10 7.65 -0.81
CA SER A 90 -8.72 7.53 -0.34
C SER A 90 -7.75 8.27 -1.26
N TYR A 91 -6.87 9.06 -0.66
CA TYR A 91 -5.86 9.93 -1.27
C TYR A 91 -4.45 9.51 -0.83
N GLY A 92 -4.17 8.21 -0.78
CA GLY A 92 -2.85 7.70 -0.41
C GLY A 92 -2.72 7.22 1.02
N GLY A 93 -3.84 7.02 1.73
CA GLY A 93 -3.81 6.47 3.07
C GLY A 93 -3.56 4.97 3.11
N THR A 94 -3.31 4.48 4.31
CA THR A 94 -3.17 3.05 4.61
C THR A 94 -4.41 2.52 5.31
N VAL A 95 -4.89 1.37 4.88
CA VAL A 95 -5.96 0.62 5.55
C VAL A 95 -5.42 -0.76 5.86
N GLU A 96 -5.43 -1.12 7.14
CA GLU A 96 -5.10 -2.44 7.65
C GLU A 96 -6.40 -3.03 8.21
N GLY A 97 -6.83 -4.19 7.70
CA GLY A 97 -7.93 -4.98 8.27
C GLY A 97 -7.53 -5.43 9.68
N GLY A 98 -6.54 -6.31 9.77
CA GLY A 98 -6.04 -6.82 11.04
C GLY A 98 -6.15 -8.33 11.10
N ASP A 99 -6.31 -8.87 12.30
CA ASP A 99 -6.61 -10.30 12.51
C ASP A 99 -8.12 -10.53 12.38
N GLY A 100 -8.57 -11.43 11.52
CA GLY A 100 -9.99 -11.78 11.36
C GLY A 100 -10.40 -11.79 9.89
N ASP A 101 -11.63 -12.22 9.61
CA ASP A 101 -12.14 -12.18 8.23
C ASP A 101 -12.74 -10.78 7.95
N ASP A 102 -11.98 -9.91 7.31
CA ASP A 102 -12.31 -8.50 7.10
C ASP A 102 -12.94 -8.21 5.75
N THR A 103 -13.69 -7.13 5.67
CA THR A 103 -14.24 -6.59 4.43
C THR A 103 -13.79 -5.14 4.26
N VAL A 104 -12.90 -4.91 3.31
CA VAL A 104 -12.34 -3.57 3.05
C VAL A 104 -12.77 -3.08 1.67
N THR A 105 -13.47 -1.94 1.66
CA THR A 105 -13.86 -1.24 0.44
C THR A 105 -13.24 0.15 0.38
N VAL A 106 -12.41 0.40 -0.63
CA VAL A 106 -11.80 1.71 -0.88
C VAL A 106 -12.30 2.33 -2.18
N GLY A 107 -12.74 3.57 -2.09
CA GLY A 107 -12.98 4.45 -3.23
C GLY A 107 -11.80 5.40 -3.47
N SER A 108 -11.78 6.02 -4.64
CA SER A 108 -10.83 7.06 -5.03
C SER A 108 -11.59 8.29 -5.53
N PRO A 109 -11.06 9.51 -5.39
CA PRO A 109 -11.57 10.64 -6.16
C PRO A 109 -11.57 10.38 -7.67
N PRO A 110 -12.40 11.09 -8.45
CA PRO A 110 -12.52 10.94 -9.91
C PRO A 110 -11.31 11.46 -10.73
N LEU A 111 -10.12 11.59 -10.12
CA LEU A 111 -8.86 11.98 -10.77
C LEU A 111 -7.90 10.78 -10.70
N PRO A 112 -6.91 10.63 -11.60
CA PRO A 112 -6.52 9.31 -12.09
C PRO A 112 -5.95 8.41 -10.99
N GLY A 113 -6.63 7.27 -10.81
CA GLY A 113 -6.22 6.12 -10.01
C GLY A 113 -6.28 6.31 -8.49
N TRP A 114 -6.54 5.22 -7.78
CA TRP A 114 -6.35 5.15 -6.34
C TRP A 114 -4.87 5.11 -6.01
N THR A 115 -4.52 5.75 -4.89
CA THR A 115 -3.20 5.70 -4.26
C THR A 115 -3.39 5.25 -2.82
N GLY A 116 -2.49 4.43 -2.31
CA GLY A 116 -2.53 3.98 -0.93
C GLY A 116 -2.13 2.51 -0.79
N VAL A 117 -2.32 1.99 0.41
CA VAL A 117 -2.08 0.58 0.72
C VAL A 117 -3.31 0.06 1.43
N VAL A 118 -3.84 -1.06 0.97
CA VAL A 118 -4.85 -1.85 1.68
C VAL A 118 -4.26 -3.21 1.94
N ARG A 119 -4.39 -3.65 3.18
CA ARG A 119 -3.98 -4.96 3.66
C ARG A 119 -5.17 -5.59 4.38
N GLY A 120 -5.49 -6.83 4.05
CA GLY A 120 -6.41 -7.65 4.83
C GLY A 120 -5.75 -8.01 6.15
N GLY A 121 -4.73 -8.87 6.10
CA GLY A 121 -4.01 -9.35 7.27
C GLY A 121 -4.16 -10.86 7.39
N PRO A 122 -4.09 -11.44 8.58
CA PRO A 122 -4.45 -12.84 8.79
C PRO A 122 -5.97 -13.04 8.85
N GLY A 123 -6.53 -13.93 8.03
CA GLY A 123 -7.95 -14.22 7.92
C GLY A 123 -8.38 -14.31 6.47
N ASN A 124 -9.64 -14.65 6.20
CA ASN A 124 -10.15 -14.71 4.82
C ASN A 124 -10.81 -13.38 4.47
N ASP A 125 -10.08 -12.51 3.79
CA ASP A 125 -10.45 -11.12 3.60
C ASP A 125 -11.13 -10.87 2.25
N TYR A 126 -12.01 -9.88 2.22
CA TYR A 126 -12.57 -9.34 0.99
C TYR A 126 -12.08 -7.91 0.75
N LEU A 127 -11.23 -7.72 -0.25
CA LEU A 127 -10.66 -6.43 -0.61
C LEU A 127 -11.22 -5.94 -1.95
N TYR A 128 -11.86 -4.78 -1.92
CA TYR A 128 -12.44 -4.16 -3.11
C TYR A 128 -11.98 -2.72 -3.29
N SER A 129 -11.27 -2.47 -4.39
CA SER A 129 -11.02 -1.10 -4.86
C SER A 129 -12.04 -0.75 -5.94
N ALA A 130 -12.83 0.31 -5.72
CA ALA A 130 -13.82 0.75 -6.71
C ALA A 130 -13.20 1.35 -7.99
N TYR A 131 -11.88 1.60 -7.97
CA TYR A 131 -11.14 2.26 -9.04
C TYR A 131 -9.81 1.55 -9.32
N GLY A 132 -9.20 1.92 -10.44
CA GLY A 132 -7.89 1.42 -10.85
C GLY A 132 -6.78 1.83 -9.88
N LEU A 133 -5.68 1.07 -9.82
CA LEU A 133 -4.52 1.35 -8.97
C LEU A 133 -3.45 2.15 -9.74
N ASP A 134 -2.93 3.26 -9.19
CA ASP A 134 -1.81 4.01 -9.80
C ASP A 134 -0.48 3.80 -9.05
N GLY A 135 0.54 3.44 -9.83
CA GLY A 135 1.91 3.17 -9.42
C GLY A 135 2.84 4.37 -9.39
N PHE A 136 2.48 5.44 -10.10
CA PHE A 136 3.40 6.50 -10.52
C PHE A 136 3.28 7.76 -9.69
N THR A 137 2.98 7.59 -8.41
CA THR A 137 2.70 8.73 -7.52
C THR A 137 3.87 8.99 -6.59
N PRO A 138 4.02 10.22 -6.06
CA PRO A 138 5.05 10.52 -5.06
C PRO A 138 4.95 9.68 -3.78
N LEU A 139 3.83 8.99 -3.56
CA LEU A 139 3.56 8.15 -2.39
C LEU A 139 3.99 6.69 -2.58
N GLY A 140 4.51 6.35 -3.76
CA GLY A 140 4.77 4.97 -4.16
C GLY A 140 3.58 4.33 -4.85
N PRO A 141 3.69 3.04 -5.20
CA PRO A 141 2.64 2.35 -5.90
C PRO A 141 1.48 2.01 -5.00
N ALA A 142 0.26 2.14 -5.53
CA ALA A 142 -0.93 1.58 -4.91
C ALA A 142 -0.82 0.06 -4.75
N ARG A 143 -1.24 -0.47 -3.59
CA ARG A 143 -1.16 -1.90 -3.26
C ARG A 143 -2.45 -2.39 -2.61
N LEU A 144 -2.98 -3.50 -3.11
CA LEU A 144 -3.93 -4.35 -2.40
C LEU A 144 -3.22 -5.66 -2.06
N GLU A 145 -3.25 -6.06 -0.80
CA GLU A 145 -2.60 -7.26 -0.29
C GLU A 145 -3.60 -8.01 0.58
N GLY A 146 -3.92 -9.26 0.24
CA GLY A 146 -4.80 -10.10 1.04
C GLY A 146 -4.15 -10.37 2.40
N GLY A 147 -3.07 -11.15 2.40
CA GLY A 147 -2.31 -11.48 3.61
C GLY A 147 -2.20 -12.98 3.78
N ASP A 148 -2.45 -13.50 4.98
CA ASP A 148 -2.51 -14.94 5.22
C ASP A 148 -3.99 -15.36 5.30
N GLY A 149 -4.45 -16.29 4.48
CA GLY A 149 -5.83 -16.79 4.43
C GLY A 149 -6.33 -16.88 3.00
N ASP A 150 -7.55 -17.38 2.80
CA ASP A 150 -8.13 -17.53 1.47
C ASP A 150 -8.85 -16.23 1.07
N ASP A 151 -8.13 -15.31 0.42
CA ASP A 151 -8.60 -13.94 0.20
C ASP A 151 -9.33 -13.76 -1.14
N ILE A 152 -10.19 -12.74 -1.19
CA ILE A 152 -10.86 -12.30 -2.42
C ILE A 152 -10.51 -10.84 -2.69
N ILE A 153 -9.75 -10.60 -3.75
CA ILE A 153 -9.31 -9.26 -4.12
C ILE A 153 -9.90 -8.88 -5.47
N THR A 154 -10.56 -7.71 -5.56
CA THR A 154 -11.22 -7.26 -6.78
C THR A 154 -10.90 -5.81 -7.14
N THR A 155 -10.44 -5.60 -8.38
CA THR A 155 -10.24 -4.29 -9.01
C THR A 155 -10.95 -4.26 -10.37
N PRO A 156 -12.13 -3.63 -10.49
CA PRO A 156 -12.93 -3.62 -11.73
C PRO A 156 -12.41 -2.60 -12.76
N GLU A 157 -11.39 -1.82 -12.42
CA GLU A 157 -10.78 -0.83 -13.29
C GLU A 157 -9.28 -1.14 -13.49
N ALA A 158 -8.67 -0.45 -14.45
CA ALA A 158 -7.31 -0.73 -14.88
C ALA A 158 -6.24 -0.39 -13.81
N ILE A 159 -5.29 -1.30 -13.59
CA ILE A 159 -4.09 -1.04 -12.79
C ILE A 159 -2.92 -0.54 -13.65
N ARG A 160 -2.26 0.53 -13.20
CA ARG A 160 -1.18 1.25 -13.88
C ARG A 160 0.01 1.44 -12.94
N GLY A 161 0.84 0.42 -12.79
CA GLY A 161 2.00 0.38 -11.90
C GLY A 161 1.68 0.03 -10.44
N GLY A 162 0.40 -0.25 -10.14
CA GLY A 162 -0.04 -0.76 -8.84
C GLY A 162 0.16 -2.27 -8.70
N LYS A 163 -0.01 -2.77 -7.48
CA LYS A 163 0.15 -4.20 -7.15
C LYS A 163 -1.12 -4.77 -6.54
N VAL A 164 -1.45 -6.00 -6.90
CA VAL A 164 -2.54 -6.79 -6.33
C VAL A 164 -1.96 -8.15 -5.97
N LEU A 165 -1.89 -8.47 -4.68
CA LEU A 165 -1.19 -9.65 -4.18
C LEU A 165 -2.17 -10.42 -3.28
N GLY A 166 -2.42 -11.70 -3.57
CA GLY A 166 -3.21 -12.57 -2.68
C GLY A 166 -2.49 -12.74 -1.35
N GLY A 167 -1.38 -13.48 -1.36
CA GLY A 167 -0.54 -13.65 -0.18
C GLY A 167 -0.27 -15.11 0.09
N GLY A 168 -0.70 -15.65 1.23
CA GLY A 168 -0.60 -17.08 1.51
C GLY A 168 -1.98 -17.65 1.82
N GLY A 169 -2.43 -18.68 1.11
CA GLY A 169 -3.77 -19.24 1.16
C GLY A 169 -4.30 -19.46 -0.25
N ASP A 170 -5.49 -20.03 -0.41
CA ASP A 170 -6.07 -20.27 -1.74
C ASP A 170 -6.86 -19.02 -2.19
N ASP A 171 -6.19 -18.08 -2.85
CA ASP A 171 -6.71 -16.76 -3.14
C ASP A 171 -7.52 -16.67 -4.44
N THR A 172 -8.43 -15.69 -4.51
CA THR A 172 -9.12 -15.28 -5.74
C THR A 172 -8.85 -13.82 -6.05
N VAL A 173 -8.07 -13.57 -7.10
CA VAL A 173 -7.70 -12.22 -7.54
C VAL A 173 -8.38 -11.89 -8.87
N ASN A 174 -9.23 -10.85 -8.90
CA ASN A 174 -9.95 -10.41 -10.08
C ASN A 174 -9.53 -8.99 -10.50
N VAL A 175 -8.91 -8.86 -11.67
CA VAL A 175 -8.41 -7.59 -12.22
C VAL A 175 -8.92 -7.38 -13.64
N ASP A 176 -9.60 -6.28 -13.93
CA ASP A 176 -10.12 -6.06 -15.29
C ASP A 176 -8.98 -5.81 -16.31
N GLU A 177 -8.12 -4.83 -16.06
CA GLU A 177 -7.05 -4.51 -17.01
C GLU A 177 -5.73 -4.16 -16.32
N ILE A 178 -4.62 -4.62 -16.91
CA ILE A 178 -3.26 -4.30 -16.48
C ILE A 178 -2.56 -3.56 -17.62
N GLN A 179 -2.21 -2.30 -17.40
CA GLN A 179 -1.78 -1.38 -18.47
C GLN A 179 -0.30 -0.98 -18.45
N ASP A 180 0.43 -1.29 -17.38
CA ASP A 180 1.82 -0.85 -17.21
C ASP A 180 2.77 -1.99 -16.82
N ARG A 181 4.05 -1.89 -17.21
CA ARG A 181 5.10 -2.89 -16.91
C ARG A 181 5.46 -2.96 -15.44
N ALA A 182 5.23 -1.90 -14.67
CA ALA A 182 5.42 -1.90 -13.23
C ALA A 182 4.25 -2.55 -12.48
N SER A 183 3.13 -2.83 -13.17
CA SER A 183 1.99 -3.53 -12.57
C SER A 183 2.32 -5.00 -12.33
N ASP A 184 1.81 -5.51 -11.22
CA ASP A 184 2.14 -6.84 -10.70
C ASP A 184 0.91 -7.44 -10.05
N VAL A 185 0.51 -8.63 -10.50
CA VAL A 185 -0.63 -9.36 -9.95
C VAL A 185 -0.17 -10.78 -9.59
N SER A 186 -0.35 -11.15 -8.33
CA SER A 186 0.11 -12.42 -7.75
C SER A 186 -1.06 -13.13 -7.08
N GLY A 187 -1.12 -14.46 -7.24
CA GLY A 187 -1.80 -15.35 -6.31
C GLY A 187 -1.02 -15.39 -5.00
N GLY A 188 0.10 -16.10 -4.98
CA GLY A 188 1.02 -16.13 -3.85
C GLY A 188 1.40 -17.57 -3.48
N GLU A 189 1.41 -17.91 -2.19
CA GLU A 189 1.51 -19.30 -1.76
C GLU A 189 0.10 -19.90 -1.66
N GLY A 190 -0.21 -20.99 -2.35
CA GLY A 190 -1.54 -21.61 -2.32
C GLY A 190 -2.01 -21.99 -3.71
N SER A 191 -3.21 -22.55 -3.81
CA SER A 191 -3.82 -22.90 -5.10
C SER A 191 -4.73 -21.77 -5.57
N ASP A 192 -4.17 -20.82 -6.30
CA ASP A 192 -4.81 -19.54 -6.53
C ASP A 192 -5.66 -19.52 -7.80
N THR A 193 -6.64 -18.63 -7.82
CA THR A 193 -7.38 -18.26 -9.03
C THR A 193 -7.19 -16.80 -9.38
N VAL A 194 -6.38 -16.55 -10.40
CA VAL A 194 -6.11 -15.19 -10.91
C VAL A 194 -6.85 -14.95 -12.21
N ARG A 195 -7.84 -14.05 -12.17
CA ARG A 195 -8.66 -13.67 -13.32
C ARG A 195 -8.33 -12.29 -13.84
N VAL A 196 -7.90 -12.22 -15.10
CA VAL A 196 -7.54 -10.97 -15.78
C VAL A 196 -8.22 -10.84 -17.13
N LEU A 197 -9.00 -9.78 -17.38
CA LEU A 197 -9.64 -9.62 -18.69
C LEU A 197 -8.60 -9.23 -19.76
N ARG A 198 -7.77 -8.22 -19.50
CA ARG A 198 -6.74 -7.76 -20.45
C ARG A 198 -5.42 -7.44 -19.77
N LEU A 199 -4.36 -8.07 -20.27
CA LEU A 199 -2.98 -7.83 -19.88
C LEU A 199 -2.25 -7.08 -21.01
N SER A 200 -2.30 -5.75 -20.96
CA SER A 200 -1.65 -4.89 -21.95
C SER A 200 -0.14 -4.75 -21.69
N ALA A 201 0.25 -4.71 -20.41
CA ALA A 201 1.64 -4.77 -19.93
C ALA A 201 1.68 -5.29 -18.49
N GLY A 202 2.87 -5.59 -17.97
CA GLY A 202 3.04 -6.02 -16.57
C GLY A 202 3.11 -7.54 -16.44
N THR A 203 3.02 -8.02 -15.21
CA THR A 203 3.18 -9.44 -14.89
C THR A 203 1.97 -9.95 -14.12
N VAL A 204 1.51 -11.14 -14.47
CA VAL A 204 0.57 -11.95 -13.72
C VAL A 204 1.27 -13.26 -13.36
N HIS A 205 1.22 -13.68 -12.11
CA HIS A 205 1.75 -14.96 -11.67
C HIS A 205 0.83 -15.66 -10.67
N GLY A 206 0.80 -16.98 -10.72
CA GLY A 206 0.21 -17.82 -9.67
C GLY A 206 1.12 -17.94 -8.46
N ASP A 207 2.43 -18.02 -8.70
CA ASP A 207 3.51 -18.22 -7.72
C ASP A 207 3.66 -19.67 -7.25
N ALA A 208 3.31 -20.04 -6.01
CA ALA A 208 3.62 -21.37 -5.47
C ALA A 208 2.35 -22.14 -5.14
N GLY A 209 2.06 -23.19 -5.90
CA GLY A 209 0.91 -24.08 -5.72
C GLY A 209 0.32 -24.46 -7.08
N ASP A 210 -0.88 -25.02 -7.10
CA ASP A 210 -1.53 -25.44 -8.35
C ASP A 210 -2.50 -24.33 -8.81
N ASP A 211 -2.03 -23.45 -9.70
CA ASP A 211 -2.72 -22.19 -9.98
C ASP A 211 -3.61 -22.21 -11.22
N LEU A 212 -4.63 -21.36 -11.22
CA LEU A 212 -5.48 -21.06 -12.38
C LEU A 212 -5.38 -19.59 -12.77
N VAL A 213 -4.74 -19.33 -13.92
CA VAL A 213 -4.74 -18.01 -14.56
C VAL A 213 -5.66 -18.00 -15.78
N GLU A 214 -6.73 -17.20 -15.73
CA GLU A 214 -7.74 -17.16 -16.80
C GLU A 214 -8.40 -15.77 -16.98
N GLY A 215 -9.31 -15.64 -17.95
CA GLY A 215 -10.09 -14.42 -18.14
C GLY A 215 -11.12 -14.19 -17.03
N ILE A 216 -11.64 -12.97 -16.90
CA ILE A 216 -12.68 -12.59 -15.90
C ILE A 216 -13.91 -13.49 -15.93
N SER A 217 -14.28 -14.01 -17.10
CA SER A 217 -15.30 -15.06 -17.19
C SER A 217 -14.65 -16.43 -17.06
N PRO A 218 -15.12 -17.32 -16.17
CA PRO A 218 -14.53 -18.65 -16.01
C PRO A 218 -14.38 -19.41 -17.33
N GLY A 219 -13.20 -19.96 -17.57
CA GLY A 219 -12.82 -20.64 -18.81
C GLY A 219 -12.44 -19.73 -19.98
N ALA A 220 -12.59 -18.41 -19.87
CA ALA A 220 -12.12 -17.47 -20.88
C ALA A 220 -10.60 -17.34 -20.84
N ALA A 221 -10.00 -16.89 -21.94
CA ALA A 221 -8.58 -16.59 -21.99
C ALA A 221 -8.29 -15.14 -21.60
N VAL A 222 -7.20 -14.91 -20.87
CA VAL A 222 -6.62 -13.58 -20.66
C VAL A 222 -6.20 -13.01 -22.02
N THR A 223 -6.61 -11.79 -22.35
CA THR A 223 -6.12 -11.12 -23.58
C THR A 223 -4.74 -10.51 -23.32
N VAL A 224 -3.67 -11.16 -23.78
CA VAL A 224 -2.27 -10.73 -23.55
C VAL A 224 -1.75 -9.92 -24.75
N ARG A 225 -1.11 -8.77 -24.48
CA ARG A 225 -0.41 -7.96 -25.51
C ARG A 225 1.10 -8.03 -25.35
N ASP A 226 1.85 -7.41 -26.27
CA ASP A 226 3.32 -7.49 -26.34
C ASP A 226 4.09 -7.02 -25.10
N GLY A 227 3.44 -6.34 -24.15
CA GLY A 227 4.05 -5.92 -22.90
C GLY A 227 3.81 -6.85 -21.71
N GLY A 228 2.92 -7.85 -21.86
CA GLY A 228 2.38 -8.66 -20.77
C GLY A 228 3.07 -10.00 -20.62
N PHE A 229 3.21 -10.45 -19.38
CA PHE A 229 3.78 -11.74 -19.01
C PHE A 229 2.84 -12.49 -18.06
N VAL A 230 2.62 -13.76 -18.33
CA VAL A 230 1.89 -14.68 -17.45
C VAL A 230 2.82 -15.82 -17.07
N HIS A 231 2.86 -16.13 -15.78
CA HIS A 231 3.61 -17.26 -15.23
C HIS A 231 2.66 -18.09 -14.35
N GLY A 232 2.69 -19.41 -14.41
CA GLY A 232 2.02 -20.24 -13.40
C GLY A 232 2.85 -20.17 -12.14
N GLY A 233 4.02 -20.81 -12.19
CA GLY A 233 5.03 -20.72 -11.15
C GLY A 233 5.52 -22.10 -10.76
N ALA A 234 5.52 -22.40 -9.47
CA ALA A 234 5.90 -23.70 -8.94
C ALA A 234 4.66 -24.51 -8.59
N GLY A 235 4.36 -25.54 -9.38
CA GLY A 235 3.28 -26.48 -9.12
C GLY A 235 2.72 -27.03 -10.41
N THR A 236 1.43 -27.34 -10.46
CA THR A 236 0.73 -27.76 -11.67
C THR A 236 -0.29 -26.70 -12.08
N ASP A 237 0.11 -25.85 -13.01
CA ASP A 237 -0.62 -24.62 -13.32
C ASP A 237 -1.44 -24.74 -14.60
N THR A 238 -2.52 -23.97 -14.64
CA THR A 238 -3.38 -23.82 -15.82
C THR A 238 -3.47 -22.35 -16.21
N CYS A 239 -2.92 -22.01 -17.38
CA CYS A 239 -2.90 -20.64 -17.87
C CYS A 239 -3.61 -20.51 -19.22
N ARG A 240 -4.83 -19.99 -19.21
CA ARG A 240 -5.65 -19.72 -20.39
C ARG A 240 -5.33 -18.33 -20.91
N THR A 241 -4.50 -18.22 -21.96
CA THR A 241 -4.06 -16.93 -22.54
C THR A 241 -4.29 -16.84 -24.05
N SER A 242 -4.58 -15.63 -24.55
CA SER A 242 -4.78 -15.34 -25.97
C SER A 242 -4.04 -14.05 -26.39
N PRO A 243 -3.05 -14.13 -27.30
CA PRO A 243 -2.44 -15.36 -27.81
C PRO A 243 -1.76 -16.13 -26.67
N THR A 244 -1.48 -17.42 -26.88
CA THR A 244 -0.77 -18.25 -25.88
C THR A 244 0.59 -17.64 -25.56
N ARG A 245 0.68 -16.98 -24.40
CA ARG A 245 1.84 -16.20 -23.91
C ARG A 245 1.93 -16.36 -22.40
N ALA A 246 2.11 -17.60 -21.98
CA ALA A 246 2.37 -17.95 -20.59
C ALA A 246 3.61 -18.83 -20.52
N ASN A 247 4.43 -18.63 -19.50
CA ASN A 247 5.55 -19.50 -19.16
C ASN A 247 5.18 -20.29 -17.89
N ASP A 248 5.87 -21.41 -17.66
CA ASP A 248 5.72 -22.17 -16.41
C ASP A 248 4.24 -22.51 -16.14
N CYS A 249 3.53 -22.95 -17.18
CA CYS A 249 2.18 -23.48 -17.08
C CYS A 249 2.10 -24.82 -17.79
N GLU A 250 1.68 -25.86 -17.07
CA GLU A 250 1.57 -27.23 -17.57
C GLU A 250 0.36 -27.39 -18.50
N ASN A 251 -0.71 -26.63 -18.23
CA ASN A 251 -1.96 -26.67 -18.98
C ASN A 251 -2.27 -25.30 -19.61
N HIS A 252 -2.77 -25.31 -20.85
CA HIS A 252 -3.12 -24.13 -21.64
C HIS A 252 -4.55 -24.19 -22.16
#